data_AF-Q028K0-F1
#
_entry.id   AF-Q028K0-F1
#
_cell.length_a   1.000
_cell.length_b   1.000
_cell.length_c   1.000
_cell.angle_alpha   90.00
_cell.angle_beta   90.00
_cell.angle_gamma   90.00
#
_symmetry.space_group_name_H-M   'P 1'
#
loop_
_entity.id
_entity.type
_entity.pdbx_description
1 polymer ?
#
loop_
_entity_poly.entity_id
_entity_poly.type
_entity_poly.pdbx_seq_one_letter_code
_entity_poly.pdbx_strand_id
1 'polypeptide(L)'
;MTPVPLDLPLRPAEATELASLIFEHAERKPLTEELRYRLASRAAVLKLQSVTPHFGSLERDPVHPSAYYLAVDAQQGTPQLLYLATATAPTSSIYHKALLIGRMRRANGPEMVINAIPFGPWDRENIETFAARINHAFYPQPQGGRSTITIEEDPAAAFALFRALQKRTGKNFAALSCDYHAAVWAAIRTGWRTGYTVGADVSGAIPEAAYSRYSVNIPATAEGWKIAGETHRQVRRVRSARKITRGFEFEVILDGAVSPERLRGALEHLRAGSHAAQLAGGSWTGDVEGIAAVARQFQVTLSSCSSGFAPDPARFNYRVKTVADAESLAERFL
;
A
#
# COMPACT_ATOMS: atom_id res chain seq x y z
N MET A 1 8.15 17.07 -32.86
CA MET A 1 8.33 18.03 -31.74
C MET A 1 7.09 17.96 -30.89
N THR A 2 7.19 17.54 -29.64
CA THR A 2 6.09 17.64 -28.67
C THR A 2 5.94 19.11 -28.31
N PRO A 3 4.75 19.73 -28.42
CA PRO A 3 4.57 21.12 -28.00
C PRO A 3 4.95 21.24 -26.53
N VAL A 4 5.85 22.17 -26.21
CA VAL A 4 6.12 22.55 -24.83
C VAL A 4 4.80 23.09 -24.28
N PRO A 5 4.23 22.49 -23.22
CA PRO A 5 3.01 23.00 -22.62
C PRO A 5 3.24 24.47 -22.24
N LEU A 6 2.31 25.35 -22.63
CA LEU A 6 2.35 26.76 -22.24
C LEU A 6 2.34 26.92 -20.70
N ASP A 7 1.75 25.95 -19.99
CA ASP A 7 1.74 25.88 -18.54
C ASP A 7 2.48 24.63 -18.03
N LEU A 8 3.58 24.85 -17.30
CA LEU A 8 4.29 23.79 -16.58
C LEU A 8 3.52 23.43 -15.30
N PRO A 9 3.50 22.15 -14.88
CA PRO A 9 2.73 21.72 -13.70
C PRO A 9 3.24 22.33 -12.39
N LEU A 10 4.52 22.74 -12.34
CA LEU A 10 5.15 23.41 -11.21
C LEU A 10 6.12 24.49 -11.68
N ARG A 11 6.43 25.44 -10.80
CA ARG A 11 7.40 26.51 -11.09
C ARG A 11 8.83 25.95 -11.16
N PRO A 12 9.61 26.22 -12.21
CA PRO A 12 11.00 25.75 -12.32
C PRO A 12 11.91 26.18 -11.16
N ALA A 13 11.69 27.38 -10.60
CA ALA A 13 12.45 27.87 -9.46
C ALA A 13 12.25 26.99 -8.21
N GLU A 14 11.00 26.67 -7.86
CA GLU A 14 10.68 25.81 -6.71
C GLU A 14 11.19 24.38 -6.92
N ALA A 15 11.09 23.85 -8.15
CA ALA A 15 11.67 22.56 -8.50
C ALA A 15 13.21 22.54 -8.29
N THR A 16 13.88 23.65 -8.59
CA THR A 16 15.33 23.80 -8.42
C THR A 16 15.72 23.86 -6.96
N GLU A 17 14.96 24.55 -6.12
CA GLU A 17 15.20 24.59 -4.67
C GLU A 17 15.09 23.20 -4.06
N LEU A 18 14.05 22.44 -4.42
CA LEU A 18 13.88 21.05 -3.99
C LEU A 18 15.06 20.16 -4.41
N ALA A 19 15.45 20.26 -5.68
CA ALA A 19 16.53 19.46 -6.20
C ALA A 19 17.88 19.84 -5.57
N SER A 20 18.13 21.13 -5.36
CA SER A 20 19.34 21.62 -4.68
C SER A 20 19.43 21.11 -3.25
N LEU A 21 18.32 21.15 -2.50
CA LEU A 21 18.23 20.60 -1.15
C LEU A 21 18.57 19.11 -1.10
N ILE A 22 18.02 18.32 -2.05
CA ILE A 22 18.27 16.88 -2.12
C ILE A 22 19.73 16.61 -2.44
N PHE A 23 20.29 17.25 -3.46
CA PHE A 23 21.69 17.03 -3.83
C PHE A 23 22.66 17.52 -2.75
N GLU A 24 22.37 18.61 -2.05
CA GLU A 24 23.24 19.10 -0.96
C GLU A 24 23.30 18.13 0.23
N HIS A 25 22.18 17.49 0.57
CA HIS A 25 22.10 16.73 1.82
C HIS A 25 22.06 15.21 1.65
N ALA A 26 21.60 14.70 0.50
CA ALA A 26 21.43 13.26 0.25
C ALA A 26 22.47 12.65 -0.71
N GLU A 27 23.18 13.48 -1.48
CA GLU A 27 24.22 13.00 -2.39
C GLU A 27 25.27 12.18 -1.64
N ARG A 28 25.60 10.99 -2.18
CA ARG A 28 26.54 9.99 -1.60
C ARG A 28 26.15 9.40 -0.24
N LYS A 29 25.02 9.77 0.36
CA LYS A 29 24.55 9.18 1.62
C LYS A 29 23.51 8.08 1.36
N PRO A 30 23.39 7.07 2.24
CA PRO A 30 22.27 6.13 2.18
C PRO A 30 20.96 6.87 2.46
N LEU A 31 19.91 6.58 1.68
CA LEU A 31 18.57 7.14 1.90
C LEU A 31 17.85 6.41 3.04
N THR A 32 18.11 6.84 4.27
CA THR A 32 17.41 6.35 5.48
C THR A 32 16.11 7.10 5.74
N GLU A 33 15.24 6.55 6.59
CA GLU A 33 14.02 7.25 7.03
C GLU A 33 14.34 8.57 7.74
N GLU A 34 15.38 8.57 8.59
CA GLU A 34 15.86 9.78 9.28
C GLU A 34 16.33 10.86 8.30
N LEU A 35 17.04 10.49 7.23
CA LEU A 35 17.45 11.46 6.22
C LEU A 35 16.25 12.07 5.48
N ARG A 36 15.24 11.26 5.13
CA ARG A 36 13.99 11.74 4.51
C ARG A 36 13.25 12.70 5.43
N TYR A 37 13.17 12.39 6.74
CA TYR A 37 12.56 13.28 7.73
C TYR A 37 13.30 14.62 7.85
N ARG A 38 14.64 14.58 7.94
CA ARG A 38 15.45 15.82 8.00
C ARG A 38 15.32 16.67 6.74
N LEU A 39 15.23 16.04 5.56
CA LEU A 39 14.97 16.75 4.30
C LEU A 39 13.58 17.40 4.30
N ALA A 40 12.55 16.69 4.77
CA ALA A 40 11.20 17.23 4.90
C ALA A 40 11.17 18.47 5.81
N SER A 41 11.84 18.42 6.97
CA SER A 41 11.94 19.56 7.88
C SER A 41 12.65 20.76 7.25
N ARG A 42 13.68 20.54 6.44
CA ARG A 42 14.39 21.62 5.73
C ARG A 42 13.56 22.21 4.59
N ALA A 43 12.83 21.37 3.86
CA ALA A 43 11.97 21.81 2.78
C ALA A 43 10.80 22.68 3.27
N ALA A 44 10.30 22.46 4.49
CA ALA A 44 9.26 23.29 5.09
C ALA A 44 9.65 24.78 5.19
N VAL A 45 10.95 25.08 5.30
CA VAL A 45 11.48 26.46 5.38
C VAL A 45 11.47 27.16 4.02
N LEU A 46 11.44 26.42 2.91
CA LEU A 46 11.45 26.96 1.55
C LEU A 46 10.13 27.67 1.17
N LYS A 47 9.04 27.45 1.92
CA LYS A 47 7.72 28.09 1.69
C LYS A 47 7.24 27.98 0.23
N LEU A 48 7.40 26.80 -0.35
CA LEU A 48 6.99 26.48 -1.71
C LEU A 48 5.48 26.71 -1.88
N GLN A 49 5.07 27.33 -2.99
CA GLN A 49 3.68 27.72 -3.22
C GLN A 49 2.99 26.85 -4.26
N SER A 50 3.74 26.36 -5.26
CA SER A 50 3.20 25.58 -6.38
C SER A 50 3.44 24.07 -6.24
N VAL A 51 4.19 23.64 -5.22
CA VAL A 51 4.55 22.24 -5.03
C VAL A 51 4.57 21.83 -3.56
N THR A 52 3.96 20.69 -3.25
CA THR A 52 4.01 20.04 -1.93
C THR A 52 4.81 18.73 -2.05
N PRO A 53 6.05 18.68 -1.55
CA PRO A 53 6.90 17.50 -1.68
C PRO A 53 6.59 16.41 -0.64
N HIS A 54 6.53 15.15 -1.08
CA HIS A 54 6.33 13.98 -0.23
C HIS A 54 7.64 13.24 0.01
N PHE A 55 8.50 13.77 0.90
CA PHE A 55 9.84 13.21 1.14
C PHE A 55 9.86 11.76 1.62
N GLY A 56 8.75 11.24 2.16
CA GLY A 56 8.59 9.82 2.44
C GLY A 56 8.80 8.94 1.20
N SER A 57 8.47 9.45 0.02
CA SER A 57 8.60 8.78 -1.26
C SER A 57 9.99 8.91 -1.90
N LEU A 58 10.91 9.70 -1.31
CA LEU A 58 12.20 9.99 -1.93
C LEU A 58 12.98 8.69 -2.12
N GLU A 59 13.32 8.38 -3.36
CA GLU A 59 14.15 7.24 -3.71
C GLU A 59 15.27 7.64 -4.66
N ARG A 60 16.36 6.89 -4.61
CA ARG A 60 17.47 7.02 -5.55
C ARG A 60 17.17 6.15 -6.75
N ASP A 61 17.53 6.62 -7.94
CA ASP A 61 17.46 5.82 -9.14
C ASP A 61 18.38 4.59 -8.99
N PRO A 62 17.88 3.37 -9.25
CA PRO A 62 18.66 2.14 -9.12
C PRO A 62 19.81 2.03 -10.13
N VAL A 63 19.72 2.75 -11.25
CA VAL A 63 20.72 2.76 -12.34
C VAL A 63 21.80 3.79 -12.08
N HIS A 64 21.48 4.96 -11.52
CA HIS A 64 22.46 6.02 -11.32
C HIS A 64 22.37 6.72 -9.94
N PRO A 65 23.47 6.78 -9.16
CA PRO A 65 23.42 7.26 -7.79
C PRO A 65 23.17 8.76 -7.62
N SER A 66 23.35 9.55 -8.69
CA SER A 66 23.07 10.99 -8.74
C SER A 66 21.73 11.31 -9.41
N ALA A 67 20.79 10.37 -9.42
CA ALA A 67 19.43 10.58 -9.84
C ALA A 67 18.45 10.17 -8.74
N TYR A 68 17.36 10.92 -8.59
CA TYR A 68 16.38 10.77 -7.52
C TYR A 68 14.97 10.90 -8.06
N TYR A 69 14.05 10.21 -7.41
CA TYR A 69 12.61 10.29 -7.64
C TYR A 69 11.92 10.84 -6.39
N LEU A 70 11.02 11.83 -6.57
CA LEU A 70 10.24 12.42 -5.48
C LEU A 70 8.80 12.66 -5.95
N ALA A 71 7.84 12.08 -5.23
CA ALA A 71 6.42 12.36 -5.44
C ALA A 71 6.10 13.74 -4.86
N VAL A 72 5.34 14.53 -5.60
CA VAL A 72 4.93 15.87 -5.22
C VAL A 72 3.48 16.10 -5.65
N ASP A 73 2.75 16.94 -4.93
CA ASP A 73 1.53 17.53 -5.47
C ASP A 73 1.90 18.89 -6.07
N ALA A 74 1.69 19.04 -7.38
CA ALA A 74 1.98 20.25 -8.12
C ALA A 74 0.80 21.25 -8.04
N GLN A 75 0.71 22.22 -8.97
CA GLN A 75 -0.40 23.18 -8.96
C GLN A 75 -1.77 22.48 -8.94
N GLN A 76 -2.71 23.06 -8.18
CA GLN A 76 -4.05 22.52 -7.95
C GLN A 76 -4.07 21.11 -7.31
N GLY A 77 -2.98 20.68 -6.69
CA GLY A 77 -2.88 19.36 -6.07
C GLY A 77 -2.62 18.23 -7.06
N THR A 78 -2.21 18.53 -8.29
CA THR A 78 -1.98 17.52 -9.34
C THR A 78 -0.78 16.64 -8.99
N PRO A 79 -0.95 15.32 -8.76
CA PRO A 79 0.15 14.47 -8.35
C PRO A 79 1.16 14.23 -9.48
N GLN A 80 2.43 14.46 -9.19
CA GLN A 80 3.56 14.29 -10.11
C GLN A 80 4.69 13.51 -9.43
N LEU A 81 5.49 12.82 -10.23
CA LEU A 81 6.76 12.25 -9.83
C LEU A 81 7.88 13.05 -10.50
N LEU A 82 8.66 13.74 -9.68
CA LEU A 82 9.85 14.45 -10.15
C LEU A 82 10.99 13.47 -10.31
N TYR A 83 11.62 13.50 -11.48
CA TYR A 83 12.93 12.89 -11.73
C TYR A 83 13.98 13.99 -11.70
N LEU A 84 14.90 13.90 -10.73
CA LEU A 84 15.92 14.89 -10.44
C LEU A 84 17.29 14.26 -10.69
N ALA A 85 18.03 14.73 -11.68
CA ALA A 85 19.32 14.14 -12.03
C ALA A 85 20.38 15.20 -12.31
N THR A 86 21.66 14.85 -12.12
CA THR A 86 22.75 15.64 -12.71
C THR A 86 22.71 15.50 -14.23
N ALA A 87 23.10 16.52 -14.99
CA ALA A 87 23.11 16.49 -16.46
C ALA A 87 24.09 15.46 -17.03
N THR A 88 25.06 15.03 -16.22
CA THR A 88 25.97 13.93 -16.51
C THR A 88 25.39 12.54 -16.23
N ALA A 89 24.27 12.46 -15.51
CA ALA A 89 23.59 11.19 -15.30
C ALA A 89 22.94 10.73 -16.61
N PRO A 90 23.01 9.43 -16.95
CA PRO A 90 22.30 8.91 -18.10
C PRO A 90 20.80 9.17 -17.94
N THR A 91 20.12 9.45 -19.04
CA THR A 91 18.66 9.54 -19.05
C THR A 91 18.11 8.20 -18.60
N SER A 92 17.50 8.14 -17.42
CA SER A 92 16.84 6.94 -16.94
C SER A 92 15.72 6.57 -17.91
N SER A 93 15.81 5.38 -18.50
CA SER A 93 14.79 4.84 -19.42
C SER A 93 13.62 4.18 -18.69
N ILE A 94 13.56 4.31 -17.36
CA ILE A 94 12.52 3.71 -16.51
C ILE A 94 11.14 4.30 -16.86
N TYR A 95 11.05 5.61 -17.05
CA TYR A 95 9.81 6.30 -17.41
C TYR A 95 9.88 6.87 -18.82
N HIS A 96 8.80 6.68 -19.57
CA HIS A 96 8.65 7.23 -20.91
C HIS A 96 7.82 8.52 -20.87
N LYS A 97 8.10 9.47 -21.78
CA LYS A 97 7.35 10.74 -21.94
C LYS A 97 7.36 11.67 -20.71
N ALA A 98 8.44 11.70 -19.94
CA ALA A 98 8.62 12.68 -18.88
C ALA A 98 8.67 14.11 -19.48
N LEU A 99 7.97 15.05 -18.83
CA LEU A 99 7.95 16.47 -19.22
C LEU A 99 9.17 17.17 -18.63
N LEU A 100 10.00 17.79 -19.47
CA LEU A 100 11.12 18.62 -19.01
C LEU A 100 10.59 19.88 -18.33
N ILE A 101 10.90 20.04 -17.04
CA ILE A 101 10.58 21.23 -16.26
C ILE A 101 11.69 22.28 -16.43
N GLY A 102 12.95 21.83 -16.43
CA GLY A 102 14.07 22.73 -16.61
C GLY A 102 15.44 22.06 -16.56
N ARG A 103 16.43 22.78 -17.08
CA ARG A 103 17.86 22.49 -16.93
C ARG A 103 18.52 23.66 -16.23
N MET A 104 19.16 23.43 -15.09
CA MET A 104 19.55 24.50 -14.19
C MET A 104 20.91 24.21 -13.55
N ARG A 105 21.73 25.25 -13.40
CA ARG A 105 23.09 25.14 -12.85
C ARG A 105 23.04 25.38 -11.35
N ARG A 106 23.61 24.45 -10.56
CA ARG A 106 23.84 24.70 -9.13
C ARG A 106 24.88 25.80 -8.95
N ALA A 107 24.76 26.61 -7.90
CA ALA A 107 25.72 27.68 -7.60
C ALA A 107 27.18 27.19 -7.60
N ASN A 108 27.44 25.98 -7.08
CA ASN A 108 28.77 25.37 -7.01
C ASN A 108 28.78 23.90 -7.48
N GLY A 109 28.02 23.54 -8.52
CA GLY A 109 27.87 22.13 -8.90
C GLY A 109 27.54 21.88 -10.37
N PRO A 110 27.43 20.59 -10.75
CA PRO A 110 27.05 20.21 -12.10
C PRO A 110 25.66 20.74 -12.45
N GLU A 111 25.41 20.92 -13.74
CA GLU A 111 24.07 21.18 -14.26
C GLU A 111 23.14 20.03 -13.84
N MET A 112 21.87 20.35 -13.62
CA MET A 112 20.83 19.41 -13.23
C MET A 112 19.69 19.45 -14.24
N VAL A 113 19.04 18.30 -14.40
CA VAL A 113 17.85 18.12 -15.24
C VAL A 113 16.70 17.70 -14.34
N ILE A 114 15.57 18.37 -14.48
CA ILE A 114 14.35 18.10 -13.72
C ILE A 114 13.23 17.78 -14.70
N ASN A 115 12.63 16.60 -14.53
CA ASN A 115 11.46 16.20 -15.30
C ASN A 115 10.28 15.86 -14.38
N ALA A 116 9.06 16.01 -14.88
CA ALA A 116 7.83 15.60 -14.20
C ALA A 116 7.13 14.47 -14.96
N ILE A 117 6.58 13.52 -14.21
CA ILE A 117 5.85 12.36 -14.72
C ILE A 117 4.49 12.31 -14.01
N PRO A 118 3.36 12.12 -14.72
CA PRO A 118 2.06 11.93 -14.09
C PRO A 118 2.09 10.81 -13.06
N PHE A 119 1.64 11.09 -11.84
CA PHE A 119 1.78 10.14 -10.73
C PHE A 119 0.64 10.22 -9.72
N GLY A 120 -0.61 10.26 -10.21
CA GLY A 120 -1.82 10.12 -9.42
C GLY A 120 -2.27 8.67 -9.26
N PRO A 121 -3.30 8.39 -8.45
CA PRO A 121 -3.81 7.04 -8.22
C PRO A 121 -4.35 6.35 -9.50
N TRP A 122 -4.62 7.13 -10.54
CA TRP A 122 -5.05 6.69 -11.87
C TRP A 122 -3.89 6.32 -12.80
N ASP A 123 -2.65 6.75 -12.50
CA ASP A 123 -1.46 6.51 -13.31
C ASP A 123 -0.85 5.12 -12.99
N ARG A 124 -1.68 4.09 -13.17
CA ARG A 124 -1.43 2.70 -12.73
C ARG A 124 -0.08 2.16 -13.20
N GLU A 125 0.27 2.39 -14.46
CA GLU A 125 1.54 1.95 -15.04
C GLU A 125 2.75 2.64 -14.40
N ASN A 126 2.63 3.93 -14.06
CA ASN A 126 3.72 4.67 -13.43
C ASN A 126 3.91 4.25 -11.98
N ILE A 127 2.82 3.99 -11.25
CA ILE A 127 2.83 3.45 -9.88
C ILE A 127 3.47 2.05 -9.87
N GLU A 128 3.05 1.17 -10.78
CA GLU A 128 3.62 -0.17 -10.91
C GLU A 128 5.10 -0.12 -11.30
N THR A 129 5.48 0.77 -12.23
CA THR A 129 6.89 1.01 -12.58
C THR A 129 7.71 1.44 -11.36
N PHE A 130 7.17 2.31 -10.51
CA PHE A 130 7.85 2.76 -9.30
C PHE A 130 8.09 1.60 -8.33
N ALA A 131 7.03 0.86 -7.99
CA ALA A 131 7.11 -0.25 -7.06
C ALA A 131 7.93 -1.43 -7.63
N ALA A 132 7.90 -1.66 -8.94
CA ALA A 132 8.60 -2.78 -9.58
C ALA A 132 10.08 -2.51 -9.87
N ARG A 133 10.46 -1.26 -10.18
CA ARG A 133 11.82 -0.96 -10.66
C ARG A 133 12.61 -0.11 -9.69
N ILE A 134 11.96 0.73 -8.88
CA ILE A 134 12.65 1.65 -7.97
C ILE A 134 12.68 1.07 -6.55
N ASN A 135 11.52 0.72 -5.98
CA ASN A 135 11.50 0.14 -4.63
C ASN A 135 10.31 -0.81 -4.39
N HIS A 136 10.58 -2.11 -4.30
CA HIS A 136 9.61 -3.16 -4.05
C HIS A 136 8.98 -3.14 -2.65
N ALA A 137 9.54 -2.39 -1.69
CA ALA A 137 9.01 -2.33 -0.33
C ALA A 137 7.61 -1.68 -0.26
N PHE A 138 7.20 -0.98 -1.31
CA PHE A 138 5.87 -0.39 -1.43
C PHE A 138 4.80 -1.36 -1.91
N TYR A 139 5.14 -2.59 -2.31
CA TYR A 139 4.11 -3.57 -2.63
C TYR A 139 3.37 -4.05 -1.38
N PRO A 140 2.05 -4.27 -1.48
CA PRO A 140 1.31 -4.91 -0.42
C PRO A 140 1.77 -6.38 -0.27
N GLN A 141 1.70 -6.86 0.95
CA GLN A 141 2.15 -8.18 1.36
C GLN A 141 1.03 -8.89 2.13
N PRO A 142 1.00 -10.23 2.13
CA PRO A 142 0.18 -10.98 3.07
C PRO A 142 0.35 -10.50 4.52
N GLN A 143 -0.72 -10.47 5.31
CA GLN A 143 -0.67 -10.17 6.74
C GLN A 143 0.20 -11.18 7.49
N GLY A 144 0.13 -12.46 7.10
CA GLY A 144 0.71 -13.58 7.81
C GLY A 144 0.08 -13.77 9.18
N GLY A 145 0.89 -14.10 10.17
CA GLY A 145 0.43 -14.32 11.55
C GLY A 145 0.25 -13.06 12.40
N ARG A 146 0.29 -11.86 11.81
CA ARG A 146 0.11 -10.58 12.54
C ARG A 146 -1.37 -10.34 12.83
N SER A 147 -1.70 -9.37 13.68
CA SER A 147 -3.06 -8.80 13.74
C SER A 147 -3.10 -7.51 12.93
N THR A 148 -4.25 -7.20 12.32
CA THR A 148 -4.42 -6.02 11.48
C THR A 148 -5.72 -5.29 11.75
N ILE A 149 -5.73 -4.02 11.38
CA ILE A 149 -6.92 -3.18 11.26
C ILE A 149 -7.03 -2.83 9.78
N THR A 150 -8.02 -3.41 9.10
CA THR A 150 -8.37 -3.10 7.71
C THR A 150 -9.25 -1.86 7.68
N ILE A 151 -8.75 -0.80 7.05
CA ILE A 151 -9.49 0.45 6.82
C ILE A 151 -9.91 0.53 5.34
N GLU A 152 -11.16 0.88 5.07
CA GLU A 152 -11.72 0.95 3.71
C GLU A 152 -11.48 2.31 3.05
N GLU A 153 -11.50 3.39 3.83
CA GLU A 153 -11.43 4.77 3.34
C GLU A 153 -10.09 5.44 3.61
N ASP A 154 -9.82 6.50 2.84
CA ASP A 154 -8.65 7.39 2.96
C ASP A 154 -7.31 6.69 3.28
N PRO A 155 -6.68 6.04 2.29
CA PRO A 155 -5.42 5.36 2.48
C PRO A 155 -4.30 6.25 3.06
N ALA A 156 -4.31 7.56 2.77
CA ALA A 156 -3.29 8.47 3.26
C ALA A 156 -3.46 8.71 4.78
N ALA A 157 -4.68 9.00 5.23
CA ALA A 157 -4.99 9.12 6.65
C ALA A 157 -4.78 7.79 7.40
N ALA A 158 -5.14 6.66 6.78
CA ALA A 158 -4.91 5.33 7.33
C ALA A 158 -3.42 5.06 7.62
N PHE A 159 -2.51 5.38 6.69
CA PHE A 159 -1.06 5.23 6.92
C PHE A 159 -0.53 6.16 8.02
N ALA A 160 -1.09 7.36 8.18
CA ALA A 160 -0.75 8.24 9.30
C ALA A 160 -1.14 7.62 10.64
N LEU A 161 -2.35 7.06 10.74
CA LEU A 161 -2.79 6.32 11.91
C LEU A 161 -1.90 5.10 12.18
N PHE A 162 -1.63 4.27 11.18
CA PHE A 162 -0.77 3.09 11.36
C PHE A 162 0.63 3.45 11.85
N ARG A 163 1.18 4.58 11.40
CA ARG A 163 2.47 5.10 11.89
C ARG A 163 2.38 5.49 13.36
N ALA A 164 1.31 6.17 13.77
CA ALA A 164 1.09 6.51 15.18
C ALA A 164 0.93 5.27 16.05
N LEU A 165 0.15 4.28 15.61
CA LEU A 165 -0.03 3.01 16.32
C LEU A 165 1.26 2.22 16.42
N GLN A 166 2.04 2.13 15.34
CA GLN A 166 3.32 1.44 15.35
C GLN A 166 4.31 2.12 16.29
N LYS A 167 4.35 3.46 16.34
CA LYS A 167 5.20 4.20 17.29
C LYS A 167 4.79 3.94 18.74
N ARG A 168 3.48 3.82 19.03
CA ARG A 168 2.95 3.59 20.38
C ARG A 168 3.10 2.15 20.86
N THR A 169 2.83 1.18 19.99
CA THR A 169 2.70 -0.24 20.35
C THR A 169 3.88 -1.11 19.91
N GLY A 170 4.74 -0.61 19.01
CA GLY A 170 5.77 -1.39 18.33
C GLY A 170 5.24 -2.39 17.29
N LYS A 171 3.91 -2.54 17.15
CA LYS A 171 3.26 -3.51 16.27
C LYS A 171 2.76 -2.86 14.98
N ASN A 172 2.85 -3.58 13.87
CA ASN A 172 2.32 -3.14 12.59
C ASN A 172 0.92 -3.76 12.37
N PHE A 173 -0.10 -2.91 12.31
CA PHE A 173 -1.50 -3.27 12.09
C PHE A 173 -2.00 -2.97 10.67
N ALA A 174 -1.14 -2.49 9.77
CA ALA A 174 -1.55 -1.89 8.51
C ALA A 174 -2.23 -2.88 7.54
N ALA A 175 -3.53 -2.67 7.32
CA ALA A 175 -4.28 -3.29 6.25
C ALA A 175 -5.29 -2.30 5.65
N LEU A 176 -5.56 -2.43 4.36
CA LEU A 176 -6.49 -1.60 3.61
C LEU A 176 -7.44 -2.48 2.81
N SER A 177 -8.63 -1.97 2.53
CA SER A 177 -9.59 -2.58 1.60
C SER A 177 -10.11 -1.50 0.65
N CYS A 178 -9.29 -1.15 -0.33
CA CYS A 178 -9.56 -0.09 -1.32
C CYS A 178 -8.90 -0.46 -2.67
N ASP A 179 -8.98 0.42 -3.66
CA ASP A 179 -8.28 0.21 -4.94
C ASP A 179 -6.78 -0.02 -4.73
N TYR A 180 -6.26 -1.08 -5.34
CA TYR A 180 -4.88 -1.50 -5.20
C TYR A 180 -3.87 -0.40 -5.58
N HIS A 181 -4.08 0.32 -6.68
CA HIS A 181 -3.12 1.33 -7.13
C HIS A 181 -3.21 2.57 -6.24
N ALA A 182 -4.41 2.94 -5.78
CA ALA A 182 -4.58 3.99 -4.77
C ALA A 182 -3.83 3.66 -3.47
N ALA A 183 -3.88 2.41 -3.01
CA ALA A 183 -3.16 1.96 -1.82
C ALA A 183 -1.63 2.00 -2.00
N VAL A 184 -1.10 1.49 -3.12
CA VAL A 184 0.35 1.55 -3.44
C VAL A 184 0.81 2.99 -3.58
N TRP A 185 0.05 3.83 -4.28
CA TRP A 185 0.34 5.25 -4.41
C TRP A 185 0.39 5.98 -3.07
N ALA A 186 -0.58 5.73 -2.18
CA ALA A 186 -0.58 6.30 -0.85
C ALA A 186 0.59 5.79 0.00
N ALA A 187 0.96 4.51 -0.11
CA ALA A 187 2.14 3.96 0.57
C ALA A 187 3.43 4.66 0.10
N ILE A 188 3.57 4.89 -1.21
CA ILE A 188 4.70 5.63 -1.80
C ILE A 188 4.76 7.04 -1.24
N ARG A 189 3.66 7.81 -1.31
CA ARG A 189 3.60 9.20 -0.83
C ARG A 189 3.92 9.32 0.65
N THR A 190 3.36 8.44 1.48
CA THR A 190 3.57 8.44 2.94
C THR A 190 4.89 7.80 3.36
N GLY A 191 5.63 7.22 2.42
CA GLY A 191 6.88 6.52 2.68
C GLY A 191 6.71 5.24 3.51
N TRP A 192 5.54 4.60 3.46
CA TRP A 192 5.26 3.37 4.20
C TRP A 192 5.97 2.16 3.58
N ARG A 193 6.94 1.57 4.29
CA ARG A 193 7.75 0.43 3.81
C ARG A 193 7.69 -0.80 4.73
N THR A 194 6.97 -0.74 5.84
CA THR A 194 6.98 -1.78 6.89
C THR A 194 6.07 -2.98 6.55
N GLY A 195 5.65 -3.10 5.29
CA GLY A 195 4.64 -4.05 4.83
C GLY A 195 3.23 -3.64 5.25
N TYR A 196 2.26 -3.94 4.42
CA TYR A 196 0.83 -3.69 4.68
C TYR A 196 0.01 -4.62 3.79
N THR A 197 -1.24 -4.90 4.17
CA THR A 197 -2.15 -5.73 3.37
C THR A 197 -3.09 -4.86 2.55
N VAL A 198 -3.43 -5.28 1.33
CA VAL A 198 -4.54 -4.70 0.57
C VAL A 198 -5.47 -5.83 0.14
N GLY A 199 -6.71 -5.76 0.62
CA GLY A 199 -7.77 -6.70 0.35
C GLY A 199 -8.66 -6.29 -0.81
N ALA A 200 -9.15 -7.27 -1.56
CA ALA A 200 -10.25 -7.13 -2.50
C ALA A 200 -11.40 -8.06 -2.11
N ASP A 201 -12.64 -7.59 -2.24
CA ASP A 201 -13.82 -8.46 -2.29
C ASP A 201 -13.94 -9.07 -3.69
N VAL A 202 -14.05 -10.40 -3.74
CA VAL A 202 -14.14 -11.22 -4.95
C VAL A 202 -15.42 -12.05 -5.01
N SER A 203 -16.45 -11.61 -4.30
CA SER A 203 -17.81 -12.15 -4.45
C SER A 203 -18.37 -11.90 -5.87
N GLY A 204 -17.78 -10.95 -6.61
CA GLY A 204 -18.05 -10.70 -8.03
C GLY A 204 -16.86 -11.05 -8.94
N ALA A 205 -16.37 -10.06 -9.69
CA ALA A 205 -15.24 -10.26 -10.61
C ALA A 205 -13.90 -10.33 -9.86
N ILE A 206 -13.04 -11.28 -10.26
CA ILE A 206 -11.66 -11.34 -9.76
C ILE A 206 -10.86 -10.18 -10.37
N PRO A 207 -10.30 -9.27 -9.56
CA PRO A 207 -9.49 -8.18 -10.10
C PRO A 207 -8.16 -8.70 -10.64
N GLU A 208 -7.68 -8.06 -11.70
CA GLU A 208 -6.39 -8.42 -12.32
C GLU A 208 -5.18 -7.93 -11.53
N ALA A 209 -5.38 -6.94 -10.65
CA ALA A 209 -4.33 -6.37 -9.82
C ALA A 209 -3.84 -7.34 -8.74
N ALA A 210 -2.60 -7.14 -8.29
CA ALA A 210 -1.88 -8.04 -7.41
C ALA A 210 -2.20 -7.83 -5.92
N TYR A 211 -3.49 -7.76 -5.56
CA TYR A 211 -3.95 -7.71 -4.16
C TYR A 211 -3.26 -8.78 -3.31
N SER A 212 -2.99 -8.46 -2.05
CA SER A 212 -2.35 -9.40 -1.12
C SER A 212 -3.36 -10.20 -0.30
N ARG A 213 -4.64 -9.81 -0.33
CA ARG A 213 -5.76 -10.59 0.20
C ARG A 213 -6.96 -10.57 -0.74
N TYR A 214 -7.64 -11.70 -0.87
CA TYR A 214 -8.91 -11.83 -1.60
C TYR A 214 -9.96 -12.42 -0.66
N SER A 215 -11.10 -11.74 -0.53
CA SER A 215 -12.19 -12.11 0.38
C SER A 215 -13.42 -12.52 -0.43
N VAL A 216 -14.07 -13.62 -0.07
CA VAL A 216 -15.33 -14.03 -0.70
C VAL A 216 -16.40 -14.22 0.37
N ASN A 217 -17.57 -13.64 0.18
CA ASN A 217 -18.74 -13.92 1.00
C ASN A 217 -19.43 -15.18 0.47
N ILE A 218 -19.69 -16.14 1.36
CA ILE A 218 -20.31 -17.41 1.00
C ILE A 218 -21.39 -17.79 2.03
N PRO A 219 -22.46 -18.47 1.59
CA PRO A 219 -23.35 -19.12 2.52
C PRO A 219 -22.60 -20.22 3.28
N ALA A 220 -22.90 -20.40 4.57
CA ALA A 220 -22.32 -21.45 5.41
C ALA A 220 -22.90 -22.85 5.09
N THR A 221 -22.88 -23.24 3.82
CA THR A 221 -23.41 -24.49 3.28
C THR A 221 -22.36 -25.19 2.41
N ALA A 222 -22.56 -26.48 2.13
CA ALA A 222 -21.66 -27.24 1.25
C ALA A 222 -21.52 -26.60 -0.14
N GLU A 223 -22.57 -25.94 -0.65
CA GLU A 223 -22.52 -25.23 -1.92
C GLU A 223 -21.66 -23.97 -1.83
N GLY A 224 -21.79 -23.19 -0.76
CA GLY A 224 -20.92 -22.05 -0.50
C GLY A 224 -19.44 -22.43 -0.41
N TRP A 225 -19.14 -23.59 0.16
CA TRP A 225 -17.75 -24.07 0.26
C TRP A 225 -17.16 -24.43 -1.12
N LYS A 226 -17.97 -24.98 -2.04
CA LYS A 226 -17.56 -25.21 -3.43
C LYS A 226 -17.27 -23.90 -4.13
N ILE A 227 -18.16 -22.89 -3.97
CA ILE A 227 -17.98 -21.55 -4.52
C ILE A 227 -16.64 -20.97 -4.07
N ALA A 228 -16.33 -21.02 -2.76
CA ALA A 228 -15.05 -20.54 -2.26
C ALA A 228 -13.85 -21.27 -2.89
N GLY A 229 -13.93 -22.59 -3.06
CA GLY A 229 -12.90 -23.36 -3.75
C GLY A 229 -12.71 -22.95 -5.22
N GLU A 230 -13.80 -22.71 -5.94
CA GLU A 230 -13.79 -22.22 -7.32
C GLU A 230 -13.20 -20.81 -7.43
N THR A 231 -13.64 -19.88 -6.57
CA THR A 231 -13.11 -18.53 -6.48
C THR A 231 -11.61 -18.55 -6.23
N HIS A 232 -11.13 -19.35 -5.29
CA HIS A 232 -9.70 -19.48 -5.00
C HIS A 232 -8.91 -20.01 -6.22
N ARG A 233 -9.44 -20.98 -6.97
CA ARG A 233 -8.82 -21.44 -8.24
C ARG A 233 -8.79 -20.33 -9.29
N GLN A 234 -9.87 -19.55 -9.40
CA GLN A 234 -9.95 -18.44 -10.35
C GLN A 234 -8.94 -17.33 -10.02
N VAL A 235 -8.78 -16.97 -8.74
CA VAL A 235 -7.74 -16.06 -8.27
C VAL A 235 -6.35 -16.54 -8.69
N ARG A 236 -6.03 -17.83 -8.45
CA ARG A 236 -4.75 -18.41 -8.90
C ARG A 236 -4.57 -18.32 -10.40
N ARG A 237 -5.61 -18.62 -11.18
CA ARG A 237 -5.57 -18.57 -12.65
C ARG A 237 -5.30 -17.15 -13.17
N VAL A 238 -6.04 -16.16 -12.68
CA VAL A 238 -5.87 -14.74 -13.09
C VAL A 238 -4.47 -14.26 -12.74
N ARG A 239 -3.99 -14.54 -11.53
CA ARG A 239 -2.63 -14.15 -11.10
C ARG A 239 -1.55 -14.82 -11.92
N SER A 240 -1.68 -16.12 -12.21
CA SER A 240 -0.75 -16.85 -13.07
C SER A 240 -0.71 -16.29 -14.49
N ALA A 241 -1.88 -15.94 -15.07
CA ALA A 241 -1.96 -15.33 -16.39
C ALA A 241 -1.24 -13.97 -16.45
N ARG A 242 -1.25 -13.22 -15.34
CA ARG A 242 -0.54 -11.95 -15.18
C ARG A 242 0.91 -12.10 -14.68
N LYS A 243 1.42 -13.33 -14.55
CA LYS A 243 2.77 -13.64 -14.03
C LYS A 243 3.04 -13.03 -12.64
N ILE A 244 2.00 -12.89 -11.82
CA ILE A 244 2.13 -12.38 -10.46
C ILE A 244 2.62 -13.52 -9.57
N THR A 245 3.88 -13.45 -9.14
CA THR A 245 4.54 -14.49 -8.32
C THR A 245 4.46 -14.24 -6.81
N ARG A 246 4.06 -13.04 -6.39
CA ARG A 246 3.88 -12.68 -4.97
C ARG A 246 2.79 -13.54 -4.34
N GLY A 247 2.94 -13.90 -3.06
CA GLY A 247 1.92 -14.62 -2.30
C GLY A 247 0.63 -13.81 -2.08
N PHE A 248 -0.47 -14.49 -1.76
CA PHE A 248 -1.73 -13.86 -1.37
C PHE A 248 -2.41 -14.66 -0.26
N GLU A 249 -3.30 -14.00 0.47
CA GLU A 249 -4.19 -14.61 1.46
C GLU A 249 -5.59 -14.76 0.89
N PHE A 250 -6.24 -15.88 1.23
CA PHE A 250 -7.63 -16.11 0.93
C PHE A 250 -8.45 -16.04 2.21
N GLU A 251 -9.48 -15.19 2.18
CA GLU A 251 -10.43 -14.99 3.27
C GLU A 251 -11.80 -15.49 2.84
N VAL A 252 -12.42 -16.34 3.67
CA VAL A 252 -13.81 -16.76 3.49
C VAL A 252 -14.68 -16.10 4.55
N ILE A 253 -15.68 -15.35 4.11
CA ILE A 253 -16.63 -14.68 5.00
C ILE A 253 -17.93 -15.49 4.97
N LEU A 254 -18.26 -16.10 6.10
CA LEU A 254 -19.44 -16.94 6.25
C LEU A 254 -20.66 -16.08 6.58
N ASP A 255 -21.70 -16.16 5.74
CA ASP A 255 -22.93 -15.42 5.95
C ASP A 255 -23.72 -15.93 7.15
N GLY A 256 -24.29 -15.00 7.92
CA GLY A 256 -25.12 -15.28 9.10
C GLY A 256 -24.32 -15.64 10.35
N ALA A 257 -25.01 -16.21 11.34
CA ALA A 257 -24.41 -16.64 12.60
C ALA A 257 -23.53 -17.89 12.40
N VAL A 258 -22.27 -17.78 12.80
CA VAL A 258 -21.27 -18.84 12.63
C VAL A 258 -21.10 -19.63 13.92
N SER A 259 -21.37 -20.94 13.88
CA SER A 259 -21.02 -21.87 14.97
C SER A 259 -19.64 -22.50 14.75
N PRO A 260 -18.99 -23.04 15.80
CA PRO A 260 -17.72 -23.76 15.66
C PRO A 260 -17.77 -24.91 14.62
N GLU A 261 -18.87 -25.65 14.57
CA GLU A 261 -19.07 -26.78 13.64
C GLU A 261 -19.12 -26.30 12.20
N ARG A 262 -19.82 -25.19 11.95
CA ARG A 262 -19.92 -24.59 10.61
C ARG A 262 -18.57 -24.09 10.12
N LEU A 263 -17.83 -23.40 10.99
CA LEU A 263 -16.48 -22.94 10.68
C LEU A 263 -15.56 -24.13 10.39
N ARG A 264 -15.58 -25.16 11.24
CA ARG A 264 -14.77 -26.37 11.06
C ARG A 264 -15.08 -27.04 9.71
N GLY A 265 -16.35 -27.27 9.38
CA GLY A 265 -16.75 -27.90 8.12
C GLY A 265 -16.27 -27.12 6.90
N ALA A 266 -16.39 -25.78 6.92
CA ALA A 266 -15.89 -24.93 5.85
C ALA A 266 -14.37 -25.06 5.65
N LEU A 267 -13.61 -25.00 6.75
CA LEU A 267 -12.15 -25.08 6.72
C LEU A 267 -11.64 -26.47 6.34
N GLU A 268 -12.30 -27.54 6.79
CA GLU A 268 -12.00 -28.92 6.39
C GLU A 268 -12.21 -29.11 4.88
N HIS A 269 -13.35 -28.64 4.35
CA HIS A 269 -13.65 -28.74 2.93
C HIS A 269 -12.60 -28.02 2.07
N LEU A 270 -12.27 -26.79 2.44
CA LEU A 270 -11.27 -26.00 1.72
C LEU A 270 -9.87 -26.60 1.83
N ARG A 271 -9.48 -27.11 3.00
CA ARG A 271 -8.19 -27.78 3.20
C ARG A 271 -8.09 -29.05 2.36
N ALA A 272 -9.14 -29.88 2.34
CA ALA A 272 -9.22 -31.08 1.51
C ALA A 272 -9.09 -30.75 0.02
N GLY A 273 -9.66 -29.63 -0.42
CA GLY A 273 -9.54 -29.12 -1.79
C GLY A 273 -8.20 -28.45 -2.14
N SER A 274 -7.19 -28.43 -1.24
CA SER A 274 -5.95 -27.66 -1.43
C SER A 274 -6.18 -26.15 -1.61
N HIS A 275 -7.19 -25.63 -0.91
CA HIS A 275 -7.66 -24.23 -0.95
C HIS A 275 -7.73 -23.64 0.46
N ALA A 276 -6.83 -24.04 1.36
CA ALA A 276 -6.83 -23.60 2.75
C ALA A 276 -6.93 -22.07 2.86
N ALA A 277 -7.98 -21.60 3.54
CA ALA A 277 -8.15 -20.19 3.86
C ALA A 277 -7.12 -19.77 4.91
N GLN A 278 -6.62 -18.54 4.81
CA GLN A 278 -5.75 -17.93 5.84
C GLN A 278 -6.57 -17.10 6.82
N LEU A 279 -7.74 -16.61 6.38
CA LEU A 279 -8.67 -15.85 7.21
C LEU A 279 -10.08 -16.41 7.10
N ALA A 280 -10.83 -16.29 8.18
CA ALA A 280 -12.26 -16.56 8.21
C ALA A 280 -12.98 -15.35 8.81
N GLY A 281 -14.01 -14.87 8.12
CA GLY A 281 -14.91 -13.81 8.55
C GLY A 281 -16.32 -14.33 8.86
N GLY A 282 -17.08 -13.59 9.65
CA GLY A 282 -18.48 -13.91 9.92
C GLY A 282 -19.04 -13.18 11.12
N SER A 283 -20.32 -13.41 11.41
CA SER A 283 -20.93 -12.93 12.65
C SER A 283 -20.60 -13.88 13.81
N TRP A 284 -19.58 -13.51 14.58
CA TRP A 284 -19.14 -14.25 15.76
C TRP A 284 -20.12 -14.04 16.93
N THR A 285 -21.17 -14.84 16.96
CA THR A 285 -22.19 -14.83 18.02
C THR A 285 -22.28 -16.22 18.66
N GLY A 286 -22.55 -16.29 19.96
CA GLY A 286 -22.63 -17.56 20.70
C GLY A 286 -21.27 -18.04 21.22
N ASP A 287 -20.86 -19.25 20.85
CA ASP A 287 -19.66 -19.94 21.37
C ASP A 287 -18.35 -19.39 20.76
N VAL A 288 -17.94 -18.22 21.26
CA VAL A 288 -16.70 -17.52 20.88
C VAL A 288 -15.45 -18.36 21.16
N GLU A 289 -15.41 -19.07 22.28
CA GLU A 289 -14.26 -19.89 22.66
C GLU A 289 -14.09 -21.09 21.73
N GLY A 290 -15.19 -21.76 21.37
CA GLY A 290 -15.20 -22.84 20.38
C GLY A 290 -14.76 -22.35 18.99
N ILE A 291 -15.21 -21.17 18.57
CA ILE A 291 -14.78 -20.54 17.31
C ILE A 291 -13.27 -20.27 17.33
N ALA A 292 -12.76 -19.69 18.43
CA ALA A 292 -11.33 -19.43 18.60
C ALA A 292 -10.50 -20.73 18.67
N ALA A 293 -11.03 -21.80 19.26
CA ALA A 293 -10.38 -23.11 19.28
C ALA A 293 -10.27 -23.70 17.87
N VAL A 294 -11.33 -23.63 17.07
CA VAL A 294 -11.30 -24.04 15.65
C VAL A 294 -10.31 -23.20 14.86
N ALA A 295 -10.32 -21.88 15.00
CA ALA A 295 -9.38 -20.99 14.32
C ALA A 295 -7.91 -21.37 14.63
N ARG A 296 -7.59 -21.66 15.90
CA ARG A 296 -6.25 -22.14 16.31
C ARG A 296 -5.90 -23.50 15.70
N GLN A 297 -6.84 -24.44 15.69
CA GLN A 297 -6.63 -25.78 15.10
C GLN A 297 -6.27 -25.71 13.62
N PHE A 298 -6.88 -24.80 12.87
CA PHE A 298 -6.64 -24.61 11.44
C PHE A 298 -5.60 -23.51 11.14
N GLN A 299 -5.05 -22.86 12.16
CA GLN A 299 -4.11 -21.73 12.05
C GLN A 299 -4.66 -20.55 11.23
N VAL A 300 -5.96 -20.29 11.35
CA VAL A 300 -6.69 -19.23 10.63
C VAL A 300 -6.83 -17.99 11.50
N THR A 301 -6.65 -16.81 10.89
CA THR A 301 -6.93 -15.52 11.52
C THR A 301 -8.43 -15.23 11.45
N LEU A 302 -9.05 -14.87 12.57
CA LEU A 302 -10.45 -14.46 12.57
C LEU A 302 -10.60 -13.00 12.12
N SER A 303 -11.66 -12.70 11.38
CA SER A 303 -11.93 -11.39 10.79
C SER A 303 -13.33 -10.91 11.18
N SER A 304 -13.49 -9.68 11.66
CA SER A 304 -14.81 -9.14 12.03
C SER A 304 -14.99 -7.70 11.61
N CYS A 305 -16.22 -7.36 11.22
CA CYS A 305 -16.69 -5.99 11.03
C CYS A 305 -17.28 -5.38 12.31
N SER A 306 -17.45 -6.17 13.38
CA SER A 306 -17.98 -5.70 14.66
C SER A 306 -16.86 -5.50 15.68
N SER A 307 -16.86 -4.34 16.34
CA SER A 307 -15.87 -3.94 17.34
C SER A 307 -16.02 -4.69 18.68
N GLY A 308 -17.11 -5.43 18.88
CA GLY A 308 -17.41 -6.11 20.15
C GLY A 308 -16.69 -7.44 20.38
N PHE A 309 -15.98 -7.96 19.37
CA PHE A 309 -15.31 -9.25 19.44
C PHE A 309 -13.81 -9.07 19.69
N ALA A 310 -13.34 -9.32 20.91
CA ALA A 310 -11.93 -9.32 21.27
C ALA A 310 -11.53 -10.73 21.74
N PRO A 311 -11.14 -11.63 20.84
CA PRO A 311 -10.61 -12.91 21.26
C PRO A 311 -9.20 -12.69 21.84
N ASP A 312 -8.91 -13.40 22.92
CA ASP A 312 -7.58 -13.56 23.50
C ASP A 312 -6.59 -14.20 22.49
N PRO A 313 -5.27 -14.01 22.65
CA PRO A 313 -4.45 -13.16 21.82
C PRO A 313 -3.77 -13.99 20.71
N ALA A 314 -4.49 -14.40 19.67
CA ALA A 314 -3.83 -15.00 18.52
C ALA A 314 -4.57 -14.69 17.23
N ARG A 315 -4.11 -13.62 16.57
CA ARG A 315 -4.37 -13.27 15.15
C ARG A 315 -5.81 -12.87 14.87
N PHE A 316 -6.00 -11.55 14.77
CA PHE A 316 -7.29 -10.98 14.38
C PHE A 316 -7.16 -9.92 13.29
N ASN A 317 -8.17 -9.84 12.43
CA ASN A 317 -8.35 -8.80 11.44
C ASN A 317 -9.62 -8.00 11.75
N TYR A 318 -9.46 -6.77 12.23
CA TYR A 318 -10.59 -5.88 12.47
C TYR A 318 -10.88 -5.06 11.22
N ARG A 319 -12.11 -5.09 10.72
CA ARG A 319 -12.54 -4.31 9.55
C ARG A 319 -13.35 -3.11 10.01
N VAL A 320 -12.94 -1.93 9.59
CA VAL A 320 -13.59 -0.66 9.91
C VAL A 320 -13.64 0.21 8.65
N LYS A 321 -14.65 1.06 8.56
CA LYS A 321 -14.81 1.94 7.39
C LYS A 321 -13.83 3.09 7.45
N THR A 322 -13.82 3.79 8.58
CA THR A 322 -13.13 5.07 8.73
C THR A 322 -11.90 4.99 9.64
N VAL A 323 -11.04 6.01 9.55
CA VAL A 323 -9.90 6.19 10.46
C VAL A 323 -10.37 6.45 11.90
N ALA A 324 -11.48 7.17 12.10
CA ALA A 324 -12.03 7.45 13.43
C ALA A 324 -12.50 6.17 14.16
N ASP A 325 -13.12 5.25 13.42
CA ASP A 325 -13.49 3.94 13.95
C ASP A 325 -12.24 3.11 14.32
N ALA A 326 -11.20 3.19 13.49
CA ALA A 326 -9.92 2.53 13.73
C ALA A 326 -9.21 3.08 14.97
N GLU A 327 -9.24 4.39 15.21
CA GLU A 327 -8.70 5.03 16.42
C GLU A 327 -9.44 4.54 17.67
N SER A 328 -10.77 4.59 17.65
CA SER A 328 -11.63 4.14 18.75
C SER A 328 -11.42 2.66 19.09
N LEU A 329 -11.19 1.83 18.06
CA LEU A 329 -10.84 0.43 18.23
C LEU A 329 -9.43 0.27 18.81
N ALA A 330 -8.47 1.07 18.31
CA ALA A 330 -7.08 0.95 18.73
C ALA A 330 -6.86 1.28 20.20
N GLU A 331 -7.66 2.20 20.78
CA GLU A 331 -7.68 2.49 22.23
C GLU A 331 -7.89 1.23 23.10
N ARG A 332 -8.48 0.17 22.55
CA ARG A 332 -8.70 -1.09 23.27
C ARG A 332 -7.47 -2.02 23.28
N PHE A 333 -6.46 -1.73 22.43
CA PHE A 333 -5.21 -2.51 22.33
C PHE A 333 -4.03 -1.83 23.03
N LEU A 334 -4.25 -0.66 23.60
CA LEU A 334 -3.26 0.20 24.27
C LEU A 334 -3.38 0.06 25.78
#